data_AF-A0A1C2JMJ8-F1
#
_entry.id   AF-A0A1C2JMJ8-F1
#
_cell.length_a   1.000
_cell.length_b   1.000
_cell.length_c   1.000
_cell.angle_alpha   90.00
_cell.angle_beta   90.00
_cell.angle_gamma   90.00
#
_symmetry.space_group_name_H-M   'P 1'
#
loop_
_entity.id
_entity.type
_entity.pdbx_description
1 polymer ?
#
loop_
_entity_poly.entity_id
_entity_poly.type
_entity_poly.pdbx_seq_one_letter_code
_entity_poly.pdbx_strand_id
1 'polypeptide(L)'
;MPNKCHETPPPHPTHFIRLDDKYEPYYIQMDENGVGISAPVWPYRAIGHYIESLYEQEFSHPGSYKACITSFRDFLKTLPETNPGNVLCVVKPIESSDDEYMAKRKRELIDEYGNGSFDLESVPSDKRYYIFNGPVRFTLKDTSDWMAHGYGSSQPVQVQESLFL
;
A
#
# COMPACT_ATOMS: atom_id res chain seq x y z
N MET A 1 34.69 -12.77 11.35
CA MET A 1 34.41 -11.32 11.30
C MET A 1 32.92 -11.17 11.10
N PRO A 2 32.18 -10.38 11.90
CA PRO A 2 30.78 -10.11 11.57
C PRO A 2 30.79 -9.34 10.26
N ASN A 3 30.13 -9.87 9.23
CA ASN A 3 29.90 -9.13 7.99
C ASN A 3 29.23 -7.83 8.41
N LYS A 4 29.93 -6.71 8.20
CA LYS A 4 29.30 -5.39 8.22
C LYS A 4 28.17 -5.52 7.21
N CYS A 5 26.93 -5.57 7.67
CA CYS A 5 25.78 -5.25 6.83
C CYS A 5 26.04 -3.82 6.38
N HIS A 6 26.75 -3.68 5.26
CA HIS A 6 26.93 -2.42 4.58
C HIS A 6 25.53 -1.88 4.36
N GLU A 7 25.33 -0.66 4.87
CA GLU A 7 24.12 0.14 4.79
C GLU A 7 23.49 -0.02 3.41
N THR A 8 22.60 -0.99 3.27
CA THR A 8 21.92 -1.21 2.01
C THR A 8 20.73 -0.28 2.08
N PRO A 9 20.70 0.79 1.28
CA PRO A 9 19.58 1.74 1.34
C PRO A 9 18.31 0.94 1.10
N PRO A 10 17.28 1.07 1.96
CA PRO A 10 16.06 0.32 1.78
C PRO A 10 15.48 0.70 0.41
N PRO A 11 15.23 -0.26 -0.50
CA PRO A 11 14.51 0.06 -1.72
C PRO A 11 13.12 0.49 -1.28
N HIS A 12 12.71 1.68 -1.69
CA HIS A 12 11.52 2.29 -1.17
C HIS A 12 10.30 1.77 -1.91
N PRO A 13 9.33 1.19 -1.20
CA PRO A 13 7.95 1.51 -1.46
C PRO A 13 7.54 2.51 -0.40
N THR A 14 7.84 3.78 -0.66
CA THR A 14 7.50 4.90 0.24
C THR A 14 6.00 5.07 0.40
N HIS A 15 5.19 4.50 -0.48
CA HIS A 15 3.82 4.94 -0.68
C HIS A 15 2.80 3.90 -0.22
N PHE A 16 2.90 3.40 1.01
CA PHE A 16 1.86 2.55 1.57
C PHE A 16 0.93 3.34 2.47
N ILE A 17 -0.36 3.06 2.37
CA ILE A 17 -1.33 3.43 3.41
C ILE A 17 -1.80 2.20 4.16
N ARG A 18 -2.23 2.42 5.40
CA ARG A 18 -2.84 1.40 6.25
C ARG A 18 -4.35 1.66 6.35
N LEU A 19 -5.14 0.65 5.99
CA LEU A 19 -6.59 0.61 6.15
C LEU A 19 -6.94 -0.43 7.21
N ASP A 20 -7.48 0.00 8.36
CA ASP A 20 -7.86 -0.94 9.40
C ASP A 20 -9.22 -1.59 9.09
N ASP A 21 -9.26 -2.92 9.18
CA ASP A 21 -10.48 -3.73 9.20
C ASP A 21 -10.73 -4.28 10.60
N LYS A 22 -11.95 -4.79 10.83
CA LYS A 22 -12.36 -5.39 12.11
C LYS A 22 -11.40 -6.50 12.58
N TYR A 23 -10.79 -7.24 11.66
CA TYR A 23 -9.98 -8.42 11.97
C TYR A 23 -8.48 -8.16 11.83
N GLU A 24 -8.05 -7.45 10.78
CA GLU A 24 -6.65 -7.12 10.53
C GLU A 24 -6.49 -5.93 9.56
N PRO A 25 -5.35 -5.21 9.59
CA PRO A 25 -5.11 -4.13 8.65
C PRO A 25 -4.81 -4.63 7.24
N TYR A 26 -5.25 -3.87 6.26
CA TYR A 26 -4.88 -3.98 4.85
C TYR A 26 -3.93 -2.86 4.47
N TYR A 27 -3.05 -3.15 3.51
CA TYR A 27 -2.07 -2.21 2.98
C TYR A 27 -2.28 -2.02 1.49
N ILE A 28 -2.25 -0.77 1.04
CA ILE A 28 -2.36 -0.41 -0.37
C ILE A 28 -1.16 0.42 -0.76
N GLN A 29 -0.51 0.05 -1.86
CA GLN A 29 0.50 0.89 -2.48
C GLN A 29 -0.17 1.96 -3.34
N MET A 30 0.21 3.21 -3.10
CA MET A 30 -0.26 4.43 -3.76
C MET A 30 0.81 4.93 -4.75
N ASP A 31 0.39 5.70 -5.75
CA ASP A 31 1.28 6.54 -6.56
C ASP A 31 1.41 7.96 -5.98
N GLU A 32 2.21 8.80 -6.64
CA GLU A 32 2.43 10.23 -6.32
C GLU A 32 1.16 11.10 -6.31
N ASN A 33 0.05 10.59 -6.86
CA ASN A 33 -1.23 11.28 -6.90
C ASN A 33 -2.21 10.71 -5.87
N GLY A 34 -1.76 9.83 -4.97
CA GLY A 34 -2.61 9.17 -3.97
C GLY A 34 -3.58 8.15 -4.58
N VAL A 35 -3.28 7.64 -5.77
CA VAL A 35 -4.09 6.60 -6.43
C VAL A 35 -3.51 5.23 -6.14
N GLY A 36 -4.36 4.29 -5.71
CA GLY A 36 -3.98 2.91 -5.45
C GLY A 36 -3.56 2.19 -6.73
N ILE A 37 -2.27 1.86 -6.81
CA ILE A 37 -1.68 1.09 -7.92
C ILE A 37 -1.68 -0.42 -7.65
N SER A 38 -1.83 -0.83 -6.39
CA SER A 38 -2.02 -2.23 -6.00
C SER A 38 -3.45 -2.50 -5.52
N ALA A 39 -3.84 -3.77 -5.53
CA ALA A 39 -4.96 -4.21 -4.69
C ALA A 39 -4.56 -4.07 -3.20
N PRO A 40 -5.54 -3.92 -2.29
CA PRO A 40 -5.30 -4.07 -0.86
C PRO A 40 -4.77 -5.47 -0.56
N VAL A 41 -3.75 -5.53 0.28
CA VAL A 41 -3.09 -6.79 0.65
C VAL A 41 -2.85 -6.87 2.14
N TRP A 42 -2.90 -8.09 2.67
CA TRP A 42 -2.50 -8.36 4.04
C TRP A 42 -1.00 -8.07 4.25
N PRO A 43 -0.56 -7.78 5.48
CA PRO A 43 0.83 -7.45 5.78
C PRO A 43 1.83 -8.48 5.26
N TYR A 44 1.53 -9.78 5.37
CA TYR A 44 2.41 -10.83 4.87
C TYR A 44 2.62 -10.77 3.35
N ARG A 45 1.56 -10.42 2.59
CA ARG A 45 1.63 -10.31 1.14
C ARG A 45 2.32 -9.02 0.69
N ALA A 46 2.12 -7.91 1.42
CA ALA A 46 2.91 -6.69 1.23
C ALA A 46 4.42 -6.96 1.41
N ILE A 47 4.79 -7.70 2.48
CA ILE A 47 6.17 -8.13 2.70
C ILE A 47 6.66 -9.04 1.56
N GLY A 48 5.83 -9.94 1.04
CA GLY A 48 6.17 -10.78 -0.10
C GLY A 48 6.54 -9.97 -1.34
N HIS A 49 5.69 -9.03 -1.76
CA HIS A 49 5.97 -8.15 -2.90
C HIS A 49 7.24 -7.30 -2.67
N TYR A 50 7.47 -6.87 -1.43
CA TYR A 50 8.70 -6.16 -1.06
C TYR A 50 9.94 -7.05 -1.23
N ILE A 51 9.90 -8.29 -0.77
CA ILE A 51 11.02 -9.24 -0.93
C ILE A 51 11.31 -9.48 -2.41
N GLU A 52 10.28 -9.64 -3.23
CA GLU A 52 10.42 -9.83 -4.68
C GLU A 52 11.12 -8.64 -5.35
N SER A 53 10.90 -7.41 -4.86
CA SER A 53 11.59 -6.22 -5.39
C SER A 53 13.06 -6.11 -4.97
N LEU A 54 13.51 -6.88 -3.97
CA LEU A 54 14.91 -6.90 -3.51
C LEU A 54 15.83 -7.74 -4.40
N TYR A 55 15.31 -8.39 -5.44
CA TYR A 55 16.06 -9.41 -6.17
C TYR A 55 17.42 -8.91 -6.72
N GLU A 56 17.45 -7.72 -7.31
CA GLU A 56 18.68 -7.11 -7.83
C GLU A 56 19.66 -6.71 -6.72
N GLN A 57 19.12 -6.27 -5.58
CA GLN A 57 19.92 -5.92 -4.41
C GLN A 57 20.56 -7.15 -3.76
N GLU A 58 19.84 -8.27 -3.69
CA GLU A 58 20.36 -9.52 -3.13
C GLU A 58 21.53 -10.08 -3.96
N PHE A 59 21.54 -9.87 -5.27
CA PHE A 59 22.71 -10.20 -6.11
C PHE A 59 23.95 -9.37 -5.77
N SER A 60 23.76 -8.09 -5.45
CA SER A 60 24.86 -7.18 -5.12
C SER A 60 25.32 -7.31 -3.67
N HIS A 61 24.40 -7.65 -2.76
CA HIS A 61 24.61 -7.74 -1.32
C HIS A 61 23.91 -8.98 -0.74
N PRO A 62 24.52 -10.18 -0.87
CA PRO A 62 23.92 -11.42 -0.40
C PRO A 62 23.61 -11.40 1.10
N GLY A 63 22.40 -11.80 1.46
CA GLY A 63 21.88 -11.84 2.82
C GLY A 63 21.27 -10.53 3.32
N SER A 64 21.29 -9.46 2.52
CA SER A 64 20.74 -8.14 2.90
C SER A 64 19.22 -8.18 3.11
N TYR A 65 18.51 -9.09 2.41
CA TYR A 65 17.06 -9.23 2.50
C TYR A 65 16.53 -9.41 3.94
N LYS A 66 17.28 -10.07 4.84
CA LYS A 66 16.84 -10.32 6.23
C LYS A 66 16.67 -9.03 7.03
N ALA A 67 17.61 -8.10 6.89
CA ALA A 67 17.53 -6.80 7.55
C ALA A 67 16.41 -5.96 6.92
N CYS A 68 16.35 -5.91 5.59
CA CYS A 68 15.32 -5.19 4.84
C CYS A 68 13.88 -5.63 5.21
N ILE A 69 13.62 -6.94 5.33
CA ILE A 69 12.30 -7.45 5.75
C ILE A 69 11.92 -6.96 7.14
N THR A 70 12.86 -6.96 8.08
CA THR A 70 12.60 -6.56 9.46
C THR A 70 12.27 -5.07 9.51
N SER A 71 13.10 -4.24 8.89
CA SER A 71 12.87 -2.79 8.78
C SER A 71 11.55 -2.47 8.07
N PHE A 72 11.22 -3.18 6.99
CA PHE A 72 9.97 -2.96 6.26
C PHE A 72 8.73 -3.37 7.07
N ARG A 73 8.80 -4.48 7.81
CA ARG A 73 7.73 -4.87 8.72
C ARG A 73 7.49 -3.82 9.80
N ASP A 74 8.55 -3.27 10.38
CA ASP A 74 8.41 -2.24 11.40
C ASP A 74 7.89 -0.93 10.82
N PHE A 75 8.34 -0.56 9.61
CA PHE A 75 7.75 0.55 8.85
C PHE A 75 6.23 0.40 8.68
N LEU A 76 5.74 -0.76 8.21
CA LEU A 76 4.30 -1.00 8.05
C LEU A 76 3.49 -0.84 9.35
N LYS A 77 4.10 -1.13 10.51
CA LYS A 77 3.45 -0.93 11.82
C LYS A 77 3.42 0.54 12.24
N THR A 78 4.40 1.34 11.79
CA THR A 78 4.47 2.78 12.09
C THR A 78 3.54 3.62 11.21
N LEU A 79 3.02 3.06 10.12
CA LEU A 79 2.07 3.77 9.26
C LEU A 79 0.81 4.15 10.06
N PRO A 80 0.40 5.43 10.03
CA PRO A 80 -0.83 5.85 10.68
C PRO A 80 -2.03 5.20 9.99
N GLU A 81 -3.08 4.94 10.78
CA GLU A 81 -4.37 4.53 10.23
C GLU A 81 -4.93 5.65 9.35
N THR A 82 -5.36 5.29 8.14
CA THR A 82 -5.98 6.25 7.24
C THR A 82 -7.44 6.46 7.62
N ASN A 83 -7.84 7.72 7.85
CA ASN A 83 -9.24 8.04 8.08
C ASN A 83 -10.09 7.58 6.88
N PRO A 84 -11.10 6.70 7.05
CA PRO A 84 -11.97 6.25 5.97
C PRO A 84 -12.65 7.39 5.20
N GLY A 85 -12.90 8.53 5.83
CA GLY A 85 -13.49 9.71 5.19
C GLY A 85 -12.60 10.33 4.10
N ASN A 86 -11.29 10.08 4.18
CA ASN A 86 -10.29 10.55 3.21
C ASN A 86 -10.09 9.59 2.03
N VAL A 87 -10.78 8.44 2.02
CA VAL A 87 -10.60 7.41 1.00
C VAL A 87 -11.84 7.32 0.12
N LEU A 88 -11.65 7.60 -1.17
CA LEU A 88 -12.63 7.36 -2.23
C LEU A 88 -12.42 5.96 -2.81
N CYS A 89 -13.49 5.17 -2.82
CA CYS A 89 -13.57 3.87 -3.48
C CYS A 89 -14.16 4.06 -4.89
N VAL A 90 -13.47 3.55 -5.91
CA VAL A 90 -13.88 3.62 -7.32
C VAL A 90 -14.02 2.21 -7.87
N VAL A 91 -15.22 1.82 -8.25
CA VAL A 91 -15.52 0.54 -8.89
C VAL A 91 -14.87 0.49 -10.27
N LYS A 92 -13.98 -0.46 -10.50
CA LYS A 92 -13.21 -0.59 -11.75
C LYS A 92 -14.17 -0.84 -12.94
N PRO A 93 -13.92 -0.32 -14.16
CA PRO A 93 -14.73 -0.57 -15.37
C PRO A 93 -14.87 -2.07 -15.69
N ILE A 94 -15.93 -2.44 -16.45
CA ILE A 94 -16.10 -3.84 -16.90
C ILE A 94 -15.17 -4.01 -18.09
N GLU A 95 -13.93 -4.37 -17.83
CA GLU A 95 -13.06 -4.90 -18.88
C GLU A 95 -13.43 -6.37 -19.02
N SER A 96 -13.79 -6.76 -20.25
CA SER A 96 -14.28 -8.09 -20.60
C SER A 96 -13.39 -9.18 -20.01
N SER A 97 -13.76 -9.71 -18.85
CA SER A 97 -13.05 -10.80 -18.20
C SER A 97 -14.09 -11.71 -17.57
N ASP A 98 -13.94 -13.00 -17.88
CA ASP A 98 -14.94 -14.06 -17.82
C ASP A 98 -15.30 -14.55 -16.40
N ASP A 99 -15.18 -13.69 -15.38
CA ASP A 99 -15.51 -14.05 -14.01
C ASP A 99 -16.90 -13.53 -13.61
N GLU A 100 -17.90 -14.41 -13.75
CA GLU A 100 -19.28 -14.14 -13.35
C GLU A 100 -19.40 -13.67 -11.89
N TYR A 101 -18.52 -14.14 -10.99
CA TYR A 101 -18.51 -13.73 -9.59
C TYR A 101 -18.13 -12.26 -9.46
N MET A 102 -17.04 -11.83 -10.11
CA MET A 102 -16.59 -10.43 -10.08
C MET A 102 -17.58 -9.50 -10.77
N ALA A 103 -18.18 -9.94 -11.88
CA ALA A 103 -19.21 -9.18 -12.59
C ALA A 103 -20.50 -9.01 -11.76
N LYS A 104 -20.91 -10.06 -11.02
CA LYS A 104 -22.02 -9.97 -10.07
C LYS A 104 -21.68 -9.01 -8.93
N ARG A 105 -20.52 -9.17 -8.29
CA ARG A 105 -20.11 -8.34 -7.16
C ARG A 105 -20.03 -6.87 -7.53
N LYS A 106 -19.53 -6.57 -8.73
CA LYS A 106 -19.49 -5.21 -9.26
C LYS A 106 -20.89 -4.60 -9.37
N ARG A 107 -21.87 -5.33 -9.90
CA ARG A 107 -23.26 -4.85 -9.99
C ARG A 107 -23.84 -4.56 -8.61
N GLU A 108 -23.66 -5.47 -7.66
CA GLU A 108 -24.10 -5.28 -6.27
C GLU A 108 -23.53 -3.98 -5.66
N LEU A 109 -22.25 -3.67 -5.90
CA LEU A 109 -21.62 -2.43 -5.42
C LEU A 109 -22.21 -1.18 -6.08
N ILE A 110 -22.48 -1.22 -7.38
CA ILE A 110 -23.10 -0.09 -8.10
C ILE A 110 -24.53 0.13 -7.62
N ASP A 111 -25.29 -0.95 -7.40
CA ASP A 111 -26.67 -0.88 -6.92
C ASP A 111 -26.74 -0.36 -5.47
N GLU A 112 -25.79 -0.75 -4.61
CA GLU A 112 -25.77 -0.35 -3.19
C GLU A 112 -25.23 1.08 -2.99
N TYR A 113 -24.19 1.47 -3.73
CA TYR A 113 -23.46 2.72 -3.46
C TYR A 113 -23.61 3.80 -4.56
N GLY A 114 -24.20 3.47 -5.71
CA GLY A 114 -24.45 4.40 -6.81
C GLY A 114 -23.20 4.82 -7.60
N ASN A 115 -23.39 5.28 -8.84
CA ASN A 115 -22.42 5.91 -9.77
C ASN A 115 -20.99 5.32 -9.90
N GLY A 116 -20.71 4.16 -9.31
CA GLY A 116 -19.40 3.51 -9.32
C GLY A 116 -18.35 4.16 -8.42
N SER A 117 -18.68 5.19 -7.62
CA SER A 117 -17.72 5.83 -6.70
C SER A 117 -18.39 6.21 -5.38
N PHE A 118 -17.74 5.87 -4.25
CA PHE A 118 -18.30 6.09 -2.91
C PHE A 118 -17.21 6.22 -1.84
N ASP A 119 -17.57 6.80 -0.70
CA ASP A 119 -16.64 6.99 0.41
C ASP A 119 -16.46 5.71 1.22
N LEU A 120 -15.22 5.38 1.61
CA LEU A 120 -14.99 4.20 2.44
C LEU A 120 -15.69 4.30 3.80
N GLU A 121 -15.82 5.52 4.34
CA GLU A 121 -16.58 5.78 5.57
C GLU A 121 -18.06 5.39 5.48
N SER A 122 -18.66 5.48 4.29
CA SER A 122 -20.06 5.07 4.06
C SER A 122 -20.26 3.55 4.10
N VAL A 123 -19.17 2.77 4.06
CA VAL A 123 -19.20 1.32 4.10
C VAL A 123 -19.17 0.85 5.57
N PRO A 124 -20.19 0.09 6.02
CA PRO A 124 -20.19 -0.56 7.32
C PRO A 124 -18.93 -1.40 7.54
N SER A 125 -18.34 -1.35 8.74
CA SER A 125 -17.06 -2.00 9.03
C SER A 125 -17.09 -3.52 8.77
N ASP A 126 -18.20 -4.19 9.03
CA ASP A 126 -18.41 -5.62 8.76
C ASP A 126 -18.50 -5.96 7.26
N LYS A 127 -18.66 -4.97 6.39
CA LYS A 127 -18.69 -5.13 4.94
C LYS A 127 -17.39 -4.71 4.23
N ARG A 128 -16.47 -4.02 4.93
CA ARG A 128 -15.24 -3.48 4.32
C ARG A 128 -14.33 -4.56 3.73
N TYR A 129 -14.26 -5.73 4.35
CA TYR A 129 -13.57 -6.91 3.78
C TYR A 129 -13.94 -7.17 2.31
N TYR A 130 -15.22 -7.06 1.95
CA TYR A 130 -15.69 -7.28 0.58
C TYR A 130 -15.35 -6.15 -0.37
N ILE A 131 -15.06 -4.95 0.15
CA ILE A 131 -14.56 -3.82 -0.64
C ILE A 131 -13.07 -4.00 -0.88
N PHE A 132 -12.31 -4.38 0.16
CA PHE A 132 -10.86 -4.59 0.09
C PHE A 132 -10.47 -5.73 -0.86
N ASN A 133 -11.30 -6.78 -0.94
CA ASN A 133 -11.10 -7.91 -1.83
C ASN A 133 -11.96 -7.85 -3.11
N GLY A 134 -12.59 -6.70 -3.38
CA GLY A 134 -13.53 -6.51 -4.49
C GLY A 134 -12.94 -5.84 -5.73
N PRO A 135 -13.76 -5.60 -6.76
CA PRO A 135 -13.38 -4.90 -7.99
C PRO A 135 -13.29 -3.38 -7.79
N VAL A 136 -12.56 -2.93 -6.77
CA VAL A 136 -12.46 -1.53 -6.34
C VAL A 136 -11.01 -1.05 -6.43
N ARG A 137 -10.84 0.20 -6.87
CA ARG A 137 -9.62 1.00 -6.74
C ARG A 137 -9.83 2.03 -5.64
N PHE A 138 -8.77 2.36 -4.91
CA PHE A 138 -8.82 3.30 -3.79
C PHE A 138 -8.03 4.56 -4.17
N THR A 139 -8.53 5.72 -3.78
CA THR A 139 -7.91 7.02 -4.05
C THR A 139 -8.02 7.91 -2.81
N LEU A 140 -6.95 8.60 -2.45
CA LEU A 140 -7.00 9.63 -1.41
C LEU A 140 -7.68 10.87 -1.96
N LYS A 141 -8.67 11.40 -1.21
CA LYS A 141 -9.37 12.65 -1.57
C LYS A 141 -8.49 13.88 -1.38
N ASP A 142 -7.64 13.84 -0.36
CA ASP A 142 -6.67 14.87 -0.04
C ASP A 142 -5.30 14.21 0.10
N THR A 143 -4.38 14.62 -0.76
CA THR A 143 -2.99 14.13 -0.75
C THR A 143 -2.05 15.08 -0.01
N SER A 144 -2.51 16.24 0.48
CA SER A 144 -1.62 17.26 1.06
C SER A 144 -0.89 16.77 2.32
N ASP A 145 -1.60 16.16 3.27
CA ASP A 145 -0.99 15.52 4.46
C ASP A 145 -0.06 14.36 4.07
N TRP A 146 -0.45 13.60 3.05
CA TRP A 146 0.34 12.48 2.52
C TRP A 146 1.66 12.96 1.87
N MET A 147 1.60 14.02 1.05
CA MET A 147 2.77 14.64 0.44
C MET A 147 3.70 15.26 1.50
N ALA A 148 3.14 15.86 2.56
CA ALA A 148 3.89 16.51 3.63
C ALA A 148 4.74 15.54 4.47
N HIS A 149 4.33 14.28 4.57
CA HIS A 149 5.09 13.22 5.25
C HIS A 149 6.23 12.63 4.40
N GLY A 150 6.57 13.25 3.27
CA GLY A 150 7.63 12.77 2.37
C GLY A 150 7.20 11.57 1.53
N TYR A 151 5.92 11.19 1.58
CA TYR A 151 5.35 10.22 0.64
C TYR A 151 5.15 10.85 -0.74
N GLY A 152 5.32 12.15 -0.94
CA GLY A 152 5.19 12.77 -2.27
C GLY A 152 6.46 12.91 -3.09
N SER A 153 7.61 12.95 -2.42
CA SER A 153 8.87 13.30 -3.05
C SER A 153 9.72 12.05 -3.25
N SER A 154 9.89 11.66 -4.51
CA SER A 154 11.07 10.93 -4.98
C SER A 154 12.33 11.82 -4.86
N GLN A 155 12.61 12.31 -3.66
CA GLN A 155 13.93 12.84 -3.36
C GLN A 155 14.77 11.69 -2.81
N PRO A 156 15.96 11.45 -3.38
CA PRO A 156 16.92 10.57 -2.73
C PRO A 156 17.19 11.16 -1.35
N VAL A 157 16.97 10.37 -0.31
CA VAL A 157 17.42 10.72 1.04
C VAL A 157 18.93 10.97 0.92
N GLN A 158 19.34 12.24 1.04
CA GLN A 158 20.75 12.54 1.20
C GLN A 158 21.18 11.85 2.49
N VAL A 159 21.99 10.81 2.35
CA VAL A 159 22.77 10.25 3.45
C VAL A 159 23.53 11.43 4.03
N GLN A 160 23.16 11.88 5.23
CA GLN A 160 23.95 12.85 5.96
C GLN A 160 25.33 12.21 6.18
N GLU A 161 26.32 12.69 5.43
CA GLU A 161 27.72 12.51 5.79
C GLU A 161 27.92 13.23 7.12
N SER A 162 27.66 12.53 8.21
CA SER A 162 28.12 12.96 9.53
C SER A 162 29.64 12.80 9.55
N LEU A 163 30.31 13.90 9.18
CA LEU A 163 31.61 14.38 9.63
C LEU A 163 32.33 13.40 10.57
N PHE A 164 33.30 12.67 10.03
CA PHE A 164 34.42 12.13 10.79
C PHE A 164 35.59 13.11 10.67
N LEU A 165 35.77 13.92 11.72
CA LEU A 165 37.08 14.45 12.11
C LEU A 165 37.69 13.50 13.13
#